data_AF-A0A8S9HHA0-F1
#
_entry.id   AF-A0A8S9HHA0-F1
#
_cell.length_a   1.000
_cell.length_b   1.000
_cell.length_c   1.000
_cell.angle_alpha   90.00
_cell.angle_beta   90.00
_cell.angle_gamma   90.00
#
_symmetry.space_group_name_H-M   'P 1'
#
loop_
_entity.id
_entity.type
_entity.pdbx_description
1 polymer ?
#
loop_
_entity_poly.entity_id
_entity_poly.type
_entity_poly.pdbx_seq_one_letter_code
_entity_poly.pdbx_strand_id
1 'polypeptide(L)'
;MFYEKAIRVWRDGTEYGRVQLVVQYFQSVQGFTQPETIRQQPPPGGGAEKPVLNWFMGLIGLASRPDPFNAVIAYKNFKPLYE
;
A
#
# COMPACT_ATOMS: atom_id res chain seq x y z
N MET A 1 -21.13 15.40 0.04
CA MET A 1 -19.92 16.20 -0.27
C MET A 1 -18.81 15.31 -0.83
N PHE A 2 -17.73 15.87 -1.40
CA PHE A 2 -16.61 15.08 -1.96
C PHE A 2 -15.85 14.30 -0.87
N TYR A 3 -15.67 14.90 0.32
CA TYR A 3 -14.94 14.32 1.45
C TYR A 3 -15.58 13.02 1.95
N GLU A 4 -16.91 12.98 2.08
CA GLU A 4 -17.65 11.80 2.53
C GLU A 4 -17.48 10.62 1.56
N LYS A 5 -17.43 10.90 0.25
CA LYS A 5 -17.17 9.88 -0.78
C LYS A 5 -15.74 9.36 -0.69
N ALA A 6 -14.76 10.23 -0.49
CA ALA A 6 -13.36 9.85 -0.31
C ALA A 6 -13.15 8.98 0.94
N ILE A 7 -13.76 9.36 2.07
CA ILE A 7 -13.72 8.60 3.32
C ILE A 7 -14.32 7.21 3.12
N ARG A 8 -15.48 7.14 2.46
CA ARG A 8 -16.14 5.85 2.16
C ARG A 8 -15.27 4.95 1.30
N VAL A 9 -14.71 5.50 0.23
CA VAL A 9 -13.83 4.76 -0.69
C VAL A 9 -12.53 4.30 -0.02
N TRP A 10 -11.98 5.09 0.92
CA TRP A 10 -10.83 4.69 1.72
C TRP A 10 -11.17 3.53 2.68
N ARG A 11 -12.27 3.66 3.44
CA ARG A 11 -12.69 2.68 4.44
C ARG A 11 -13.09 1.34 3.80
N ASP A 12 -13.88 1.42 2.75
CA ASP A 12 -14.46 0.25 2.07
C ASP A 12 -13.50 -0.32 1.00
N GLY A 13 -12.36 0.33 0.76
CA GLY A 13 -11.36 -0.07 -0.24
C GLY A 13 -10.42 -1.18 0.23
N THR A 14 -9.95 -1.99 -0.72
CA THR A 14 -8.87 -2.97 -0.51
C THR A 14 -7.53 -2.28 -0.27
N GLU A 15 -6.53 -2.99 0.28
CA GLU A 15 -5.17 -2.44 0.43
C GLU A 15 -4.61 -1.89 -0.89
N TYR A 16 -4.77 -2.65 -1.97
CA TYR A 16 -4.39 -2.21 -3.30
C TYR A 16 -5.13 -0.93 -3.71
N GLY A 17 -6.44 -0.87 -3.48
CA GLY A 17 -7.28 0.28 -3.80
C GLY A 17 -6.88 1.54 -3.04
N ARG A 18 -6.61 1.42 -1.73
CA ARG A 18 -6.14 2.53 -0.89
C ARG A 18 -4.85 3.13 -1.41
N VAL A 19 -3.88 2.28 -1.76
CA VAL A 19 -2.60 2.74 -2.30
C VAL A 19 -2.78 3.41 -3.68
N GLN A 20 -3.64 2.88 -4.55
CA GLN A 20 -3.92 3.50 -5.85
C GLN A 20 -4.56 4.90 -5.70
N LEU A 21 -5.43 5.09 -4.70
CA LEU A 21 -6.00 6.42 -4.42
C LEU A 21 -4.91 7.43 -4.06
N VAL A 22 -3.92 7.04 -3.25
CA VAL A 22 -2.79 7.92 -2.89
C VAL A 22 -1.91 8.23 -4.10
N VAL A 23 -1.66 7.25 -4.96
CA VAL A 23 -0.93 7.45 -6.22
C VAL A 23 -1.66 8.45 -7.12
N GLN A 24 -2.97 8.29 -7.31
CA GLN A 24 -3.79 9.22 -8.09
C GLN A 24 -3.79 10.62 -7.50
N TYR A 25 -3.82 10.75 -6.17
CA TYR A 25 -3.71 12.04 -5.50
C TYR A 25 -2.40 12.75 -5.87
N PHE A 26 -1.25 12.07 -5.74
CA PHE A 26 0.04 12.66 -6.12
C PHE A 26 0.10 13.07 -7.60
N GLN A 27 -0.49 12.28 -8.49
CA GLN A 27 -0.55 12.59 -9.93
C GLN A 27 -1.49 13.77 -10.25
N SER A 28 -2.53 13.98 -9.45
CA SER A 28 -3.47 15.08 -9.63
C SER A 28 -2.93 16.44 -9.16
N VAL A 29 -1.88 16.44 -8.33
CA VAL A 29 -1.30 17.65 -7.74
C VAL A 29 0.02 18.01 -8.44
N GLN A 30 0.11 19.23 -8.96
CA GLN A 30 1.34 19.71 -9.60
C GLN A 30 2.49 19.87 -8.60
N GLY A 31 3.71 19.61 -9.07
CA GLY A 31 4.94 19.82 -8.32
C GLY A 31 5.42 18.60 -7.53
N PHE A 32 4.75 17.46 -7.60
CA PHE A 32 5.28 16.18 -7.12
C PHE A 32 5.98 15.39 -8.24
N THR A 33 6.99 14.60 -7.87
CA THR A 33 7.59 13.59 -8.75
C THR A 33 6.63 12.43 -8.98
N GLN A 34 6.97 11.56 -9.93
CA GLN A 34 6.26 10.29 -10.08
C GLN A 34 6.29 9.50 -8.75
N PRO A 35 5.13 9.07 -8.22
CA PRO A 35 5.07 8.36 -6.95
C PRO A 35 5.61 6.93 -7.07
N GLU A 36 6.45 6.53 -6.13
CA GLU A 36 6.96 5.17 -5.97
C GLU A 36 6.13 4.44 -4.91
N THR A 37 5.78 3.18 -5.18
CA THR A 37 4.97 2.36 -4.26
C THR A 37 5.80 1.21 -3.73
N ILE A 38 5.96 1.16 -2.41
CA ILE A 38 6.59 0.05 -1.69
C ILE A 38 5.45 -0.83 -1.15
N ARG A 39 5.41 -2.09 -1.61
CA ARG A 39 4.54 -3.11 -1.03
C ARG A 39 5.37 -4.36 -0.78
N GLN A 40 5.17 -5.01 0.36
CA GLN A 40 5.64 -6.37 0.54
C GLN A 40 4.81 -7.27 -0.37
N GLN A 41 5.34 -7.56 -1.56
CA GLN A 41 4.80 -8.63 -2.39
C GLN A 41 5.03 -9.94 -1.62
N PRO A 42 4.03 -10.84 -1.53
CA PRO A 42 4.34 -12.21 -1.13
C PRO A 42 5.45 -12.71 -2.09
N PRO A 43 6.49 -13.39 -1.56
CA PRO A 43 7.65 -13.74 -2.35
C PRO A 43 7.25 -14.38 -3.69
N PRO A 44 7.80 -13.91 -4.83
CA PRO A 44 7.49 -14.45 -6.14
C PRO A 44 8.13 -15.84 -6.23
N GLY A 45 7.34 -16.82 -5.82
CA GLY A 45 7.80 -18.17 -5.58
C GLY A 45 7.07 -18.64 -4.34
N GLY A 46 6.05 -19.47 -4.55
CA GLY A 46 5.61 -20.41 -3.53
C GLY A 46 6.82 -21.18 -3.05
N GLY A 47 7.50 -20.67 -2.02
CA GLY A 47 8.31 -21.49 -1.16
C GLY A 47 7.37 -22.61 -0.76
N ALA A 48 7.76 -23.85 -1.06
CA ALA A 48 6.99 -25.03 -0.77
C ALA A 48 6.86 -25.20 0.76
N GLU A 49 6.08 -24.35 1.40
CA GLU A 49 5.61 -24.53 2.74
C GLU A 49 4.57 -25.63 2.65
N LYS A 50 5.03 -26.85 2.93
CA LYS A 50 4.23 -28.06 3.03
C LYS A 50 2.88 -27.66 3.64
N PRO A 51 1.75 -27.74 2.90
CA PRO A 51 0.48 -27.14 3.33
C PRO A 51 0.02 -27.67 4.69
N VAL A 52 0.46 -28.88 5.05
CA VAL A 52 0.25 -29.51 6.35
C VAL A 52 0.98 -28.75 7.48
N LEU A 53 2.23 -28.35 7.30
CA LEU A 53 3.01 -27.64 8.33
C LEU A 53 2.46 -26.22 8.55
N ASN A 54 2.07 -25.52 7.48
CA ASN A 54 1.49 -24.18 7.57
C ASN A 54 0.09 -24.23 8.20
N TRP A 55 -0.73 -25.24 7.85
CA TRP A 55 -1.97 -25.54 8.56
C TRP A 55 -1.67 -25.70 10.05
N PHE A 56 -0.81 -26.66 10.44
CA PHE A 56 -0.37 -26.93 11.83
C PHE A 56 0.15 -25.69 12.57
N MET A 57 0.98 -24.85 11.94
CA MET A 57 1.42 -23.59 12.58
C MET A 57 0.27 -22.58 12.77
N GLY A 58 -0.71 -22.58 11.86
CA GLY A 58 -1.94 -21.78 11.96
C GLY A 58 -2.78 -22.13 13.19
N LEU A 59 -2.99 -23.42 13.49
CA LEU A 59 -3.75 -23.84 14.70
C LEU A 59 -2.97 -23.77 16.01
N ILE A 60 -1.64 -23.64 15.98
CA ILE A 60 -0.83 -23.35 17.20
C ILE A 60 -0.61 -21.83 17.38
N GLY A 61 -1.21 -20.99 16.52
CA GLY A 61 -1.11 -19.52 16.62
C GLY A 61 0.26 -18.95 16.27
N LEU A 62 1.14 -19.74 15.66
CA LEU A 62 2.50 -19.35 15.29
C LEU A 62 2.61 -18.84 13.85
N ALA A 63 1.55 -18.97 13.05
CA ALA A 63 1.44 -18.33 11.75
C ALA A 63 1.15 -16.82 11.93
N SER A 64 2.16 -16.07 12.35
CA SER A 64 2.10 -14.61 12.34
C SER A 64 2.21 -14.16 10.88
N ARG A 65 1.07 -13.79 10.28
CA ARG A 65 1.04 -13.18 8.95
C ARG A 65 1.87 -11.90 9.04
N PRO A 66 2.91 -11.70 8.22
CA PRO A 66 3.63 -10.44 8.18
C PRO A 66 2.63 -9.32 7.95
N ASP A 67 2.64 -8.30 8.80
CA ASP A 67 1.77 -7.13 8.63
C ASP A 67 2.10 -6.47 7.29
N PRO A 68 1.14 -6.36 6.35
CA PRO A 68 1.41 -5.84 5.01
C PRO A 68 1.79 -4.36 5.07
N PHE A 69 3.09 -4.08 5.11
CA PHE A 69 3.61 -2.73 5.00
C PHE A 69 3.40 -2.21 3.57
N ASN A 70 2.58 -1.16 3.47
CA ASN A 70 2.31 -0.44 2.24
C ASN A 70 2.74 1.03 2.40
N ALA A 71 3.60 1.54 1.52
CA ALA A 71 4.00 2.94 1.49
C ALA A 71 3.97 3.50 0.07
N VAL A 72 3.66 4.80 -0.04
CA VAL A 72 3.74 5.58 -1.28
C VAL A 72 4.58 6.80 -1.00
N ILE A 73 5.62 7.01 -1.80
CA ILE A 73 6.59 8.09 -1.63
C ILE A 73 6.63 8.94 -2.90
N ALA A 74 6.57 10.25 -2.75
CA ALA A 74 6.79 11.21 -3.82
C ALA A 74 7.50 12.45 -3.26
N TYR A 75 8.35 13.06 -4.06
CA TYR A 75 9.11 14.24 -3.68
C TYR A 75 8.48 15.48 -4.28
N LYS A 76 8.41 16.57 -3.52
CA LYS A 76 7.96 17.85 -4.05
C LYS A 76 9.14 18.56 -4.71
N ASN A 77 9.08 18.73 -6.02
CA ASN A 77 10.03 19.57 -6.77
C ASN A 77 9.71 21.04 -6.48
N PHE A 78 10.14 21.51 -5.32
CA PHE A 78 9.99 22.90 -4.94
C PHE A 78 11.03 23.74 -5.70
N LYS A 79 10.59 24.51 -6.70
CA LYS A 79 11.33 25.72 -7.08
C LYS A 79 10.99 26.79 -6.04
N PRO A 80 11.92 27.22 -5.19
CA PRO A 80 11.68 28.40 -4.36
C PRO A 80 11.35 29.59 -5.26
N LEU A 81 10.20 30.23 -5.00
CA LEU A 81 9.88 31.52 -5.56
C LEU A 81 10.75 32.54 -4.82
N TYR A 82 11.95 32.79 -5.32
CA TYR A 82 12.69 33.98 -4.93
C TYR A 82 12.23 35.10 -5.88
N GLU A 83 11.52 36.10 -5.32
CA GLU A 83 11.28 37.41 -5.95
C GLU A 83 12.52 38.29 -5.82
#